data_AF-A0A3B8VGI6-F1
#
_entry.id   AF-A0A3B8VGI6-F1
#
_cell.length_a   1.000
_cell.length_b   1.000
_cell.length_c   1.000
_cell.angle_alpha   90.00
_cell.angle_beta   90.00
_cell.angle_gamma   90.00
#
_symmetry.space_group_name_H-M   'P 1'
#
loop_
_entity.id
_entity.type
_entity.pdbx_description
1 polymer ?
#
loop_
_entity_poly.entity_id
_entity_poly.type
_entity_poly.pdbx_seq_one_letter_code
_entity_poly.pdbx_strand_id
1 'polypeptide(L)'
;AFVESDYNIRATLRVLFNSDFFKASTFAKVKSPVEMVAGTARAAGGFEFPDVVDIQLALQPAQMGQQVLDPPSVEGWHTGVEWVNTASLVKRVNFAVGQFSDTTKPGVNSMIDRIASSNGNLSPDDLVESCLDILGPMSVS
;
A
#
# COMPACT_ATOMS: atom_id res chain seq x y z
N ALA A 1 5.14 5.59 30.22
CA ALA A 1 6.09 5.64 29.07
C ALA A 1 6.62 7.03 28.77
N PHE A 2 5.82 7.97 28.22
CA PHE A 2 6.33 9.28 27.77
C PHE A 2 6.94 10.11 28.91
N VAL A 3 6.18 10.41 29.97
CA VAL A 3 6.67 11.19 31.13
C VAL A 3 7.76 10.44 31.90
N GLU A 4 7.59 9.13 32.11
CA GLU A 4 8.56 8.27 32.81
C GLU A 4 9.92 8.16 32.09
N SER A 5 9.96 8.41 30.78
CA SER A 5 11.18 8.36 29.98
C SER A 5 11.74 9.75 29.65
N ASP A 6 11.37 10.77 30.43
CA ASP A 6 11.76 12.17 30.21
C ASP A 6 11.47 12.63 28.77
N TYR A 7 10.21 12.40 28.35
CA TYR A 7 9.69 12.83 27.06
C TYR A 7 10.38 12.18 25.84
N ASN A 8 10.99 11.02 26.00
CA ASN A 8 11.67 10.32 24.92
C ASN A 8 10.69 9.70 23.91
N ILE A 9 10.65 10.25 22.69
CA ILE A 9 9.74 9.77 21.64
C ILE A 9 10.00 8.32 21.21
N ARG A 10 11.26 7.88 21.20
CA ARG A 10 11.61 6.49 20.85
C ARG A 10 11.03 5.51 21.86
N ALA A 11 11.05 5.85 23.15
CA ALA A 11 10.45 5.02 24.20
C ALA A 11 8.92 4.97 24.06
N THR A 12 8.26 6.11 23.81
CA THR A 12 6.81 6.19 23.58
C THR A 12 6.37 5.36 22.38
N LEU A 13 7.02 5.53 21.22
CA LEU A 13 6.67 4.79 20.00
C LEU A 13 6.88 3.29 20.15
N ARG A 14 7.94 2.87 20.87
CA ARG A 14 8.17 1.44 21.14
C ARG A 14 7.05 0.84 21.97
N VAL A 15 6.52 1.54 22.98
CA VAL A 15 5.36 1.05 23.74
C VAL A 15 4.11 0.99 22.86
N LEU A 16 3.84 2.05 22.07
CA LEU A 16 2.67 2.13 21.22
C LEU A 16 2.66 1.02 20.15
N PHE A 17 3.75 0.86 19.40
CA PHE A 17 3.84 -0.13 18.32
C PHE A 17 3.87 -1.58 18.81
N ASN A 18 4.21 -1.84 20.08
CA ASN A 18 4.16 -3.18 20.67
C ASN A 18 2.87 -3.45 21.48
N SER A 19 1.99 -2.46 21.63
CA SER A 19 0.73 -2.62 22.36
C SER A 19 -0.25 -3.53 21.61
N ASP A 20 -1.09 -4.24 22.37
CA ASP A 20 -2.13 -5.09 21.78
C ASP A 20 -3.18 -4.28 21.02
N PHE A 21 -3.47 -3.06 21.49
CA PHE A 21 -4.32 -2.11 20.77
C PHE A 21 -3.80 -1.82 19.36
N PHE A 22 -2.50 -1.54 19.20
CA PHE A 22 -1.92 -1.28 17.89
C PHE A 22 -1.96 -2.52 16.99
N LYS A 23 -1.63 -3.70 17.52
CA LYS A 23 -1.68 -4.96 16.75
C LYS A 23 -3.10 -5.31 16.29
N ALA A 24 -4.09 -5.09 17.17
CA ALA A 24 -5.50 -5.30 16.87
C ALA A 24 -6.07 -4.30 15.86
N SER A 25 -5.39 -3.18 15.59
CA SER A 25 -5.82 -2.18 14.60
C SER A 25 -5.52 -2.57 13.14
N THR A 26 -4.93 -3.74 12.91
CA THR A 26 -4.66 -4.25 11.56
C THR A 26 -5.97 -4.30 10.76
N PHE A 27 -5.95 -3.73 9.55
CA PHE A 27 -7.12 -3.58 8.66
C PHE A 27 -8.26 -2.68 9.19
N ALA A 28 -8.10 -1.99 10.33
CA ALA A 28 -9.12 -1.06 10.84
C ALA A 28 -9.27 0.23 10.02
N LYS A 29 -8.33 0.49 9.09
CA LYS A 29 -8.34 1.67 8.22
C LYS A 29 -8.34 1.27 6.75
N VAL A 30 -9.27 1.83 5.99
CA VAL A 30 -9.23 1.82 4.52
C VAL A 30 -8.14 2.78 4.06
N LYS A 31 -7.17 2.28 3.28
CA LYS A 31 -6.11 3.11 2.68
C LYS A 31 -6.75 4.23 1.86
N SER A 32 -6.25 5.46 2.02
CA SER A 32 -6.57 6.57 1.13
C SER A 32 -5.99 6.32 -0.28
N PRO A 33 -6.48 7.03 -1.32
CA PRO A 33 -5.88 6.95 -2.65
C PRO A 33 -4.37 7.18 -2.67
N VAL A 34 -3.86 8.16 -1.92
CA VAL A 34 -2.42 8.44 -1.84
C VAL A 34 -1.66 7.28 -1.17
N GLU A 35 -2.18 6.74 -0.06
CA GLU A 35 -1.58 5.58 0.62
C GLU A 35 -1.55 4.34 -0.28
N MET A 36 -2.62 4.12 -1.05
CA MET A 36 -2.72 3.04 -2.01
C MET A 36 -1.66 3.21 -3.11
N VAL A 37 -1.58 4.38 -3.74
CA VAL A 37 -0.67 4.64 -4.86
C VAL A 37 0.78 4.50 -4.42
N ALA A 38 1.16 5.16 -3.32
CA ALA A 38 2.50 5.10 -2.79
C ALA A 38 2.89 3.68 -2.33
N GLY A 39 1.96 2.95 -1.70
CA GLY A 39 2.20 1.57 -1.27
C GLY A 39 2.40 0.61 -2.45
N THR A 40 1.58 0.73 -3.50
CA THR A 40 1.68 -0.08 -4.71
C THR A 40 2.97 0.23 -5.46
N ALA A 41 3.32 1.50 -5.65
CA ALA A 41 4.56 1.91 -6.29
C ALA A 41 5.80 1.40 -5.53
N ARG A 42 5.78 1.50 -4.19
CA ARG A 42 6.86 0.97 -3.35
C ARG A 42 6.99 -0.56 -3.47
N ALA A 43 5.87 -1.27 -3.51
CA ALA A 43 5.85 -2.72 -3.66
C ALA A 43 6.38 -3.16 -5.02
N ALA A 44 5.96 -2.48 -6.10
CA ALA A 44 6.42 -2.78 -7.45
C ALA A 44 7.88 -2.36 -7.67
N GLY A 45 8.36 -1.30 -7.02
CA GLY A 45 9.71 -0.76 -7.18
C GLY A 45 9.88 0.03 -8.48
N GLY A 46 11.10 0.45 -8.79
CA GLY A 46 11.43 1.19 -10.02
C GLY A 46 11.13 2.69 -9.98
N PHE A 47 10.93 3.25 -8.78
CA PHE A 47 10.79 4.68 -8.55
C PHE A 47 12.02 5.15 -7.77
N GLU A 48 13.00 5.75 -8.46
CA GLU A 48 14.21 6.31 -7.86
C GLU A 48 14.17 7.83 -7.95
N PHE A 49 14.25 8.50 -6.81
CA PHE A 49 14.33 9.96 -6.81
C PHE A 49 15.79 10.42 -7.05
N PRO A 50 16.05 11.41 -7.92
CA PRO A 50 15.07 12.16 -8.71
C PRO A 50 14.83 11.57 -10.11
N ASP A 51 13.58 11.20 -10.43
CA ASP A 51 13.15 10.89 -11.80
C ASP A 51 11.91 11.73 -12.17
N VAL A 52 11.89 12.28 -13.40
CA VAL A 52 10.76 13.07 -13.94
C VAL A 52 9.49 12.22 -14.08
N VAL A 53 9.66 10.89 -14.23
CA VAL A 53 8.54 9.93 -14.26
C VAL A 53 7.74 9.95 -12.94
N ASP A 54 8.34 10.37 -11.82
CA ASP A 54 7.68 10.42 -10.50
C ASP A 54 6.54 11.44 -10.43
N ILE A 55 6.52 12.46 -11.29
CA ILE A 55 5.42 13.44 -11.33
C ILE A 55 4.11 12.76 -11.72
N GLN A 56 4.15 11.79 -12.63
CA GLN A 56 2.95 11.06 -13.06
C GLN A 56 2.35 10.23 -11.93
N LEU A 57 3.18 9.76 -10.99
CA LEU A 57 2.73 9.02 -9.81
C LEU A 57 1.92 9.92 -8.88
N ALA A 58 2.36 11.17 -8.67
CA ALA A 58 1.66 12.14 -7.84
C ALA A 58 0.28 12.55 -8.39
N LEU A 59 0.04 12.36 -9.69
CA LEU A 59 -1.24 12.65 -10.34
C LEU A 59 -2.26 11.50 -10.22
N GLN A 60 -1.83 10.27 -9.95
CA GLN A 60 -2.74 9.10 -9.90
C GLN A 60 -3.80 9.21 -8.79
N PRO A 61 -3.49 9.67 -7.56
CA PRO A 61 -4.48 9.84 -6.51
C PRO A 61 -5.65 10.77 -6.89
N ALA A 62 -5.42 11.75 -7.77
CA ALA A 62 -6.47 12.65 -8.25
C ALA A 62 -7.56 11.91 -9.03
N GLN A 63 -7.21 10.83 -9.75
CA GLN A 63 -8.18 9.98 -10.46
C GLN A 63 -9.12 9.22 -9.51
N MET A 64 -8.81 9.22 -8.22
CA MET A 64 -9.60 8.60 -7.14
C MET A 64 -10.14 9.66 -6.15
N GLY A 65 -10.13 10.94 -6.54
CA GLY A 65 -10.71 12.03 -5.75
C GLY A 65 -9.77 12.64 -4.69
N GLN A 66 -8.48 12.28 -4.69
CA GLN A 66 -7.51 12.84 -3.76
C GLN A 66 -6.33 13.48 -4.50
N GLN A 67 -6.50 14.69 -5.02
CA GLN A 67 -5.39 15.42 -5.61
C GLN A 67 -4.41 15.87 -4.52
N VAL A 68 -3.12 15.60 -4.70
CA VAL A 68 -2.08 15.90 -3.72
C VAL A 68 -1.93 17.41 -3.56
N LEU A 69 -1.93 17.88 -2.31
CA LEU A 69 -1.84 19.30 -1.93
C LEU A 69 -2.98 20.20 -2.44
N ASP A 70 -4.08 19.61 -2.92
CA ASP A 70 -5.24 20.34 -3.43
C ASP A 70 -6.54 19.74 -2.85
N PRO A 71 -6.87 20.04 -1.58
CA PRO A 71 -8.10 19.55 -0.96
C PRO A 71 -9.33 20.23 -1.57
N PRO A 72 -10.44 19.50 -1.77
CA PRO A 72 -11.64 20.03 -2.42
C PRO A 72 -12.37 21.10 -1.59
N SER A 73 -12.21 21.09 -0.27
CA SER A 73 -12.82 22.08 0.64
C SER A 73 -12.00 22.21 1.93
N VAL A 74 -12.45 23.09 2.84
CA VAL A 74 -11.86 23.24 4.19
C VAL A 74 -12.00 21.98 5.06
N GLU A 75 -12.89 21.05 4.70
CA GLU A 75 -13.03 19.77 5.40
C GLU A 75 -11.92 18.77 5.02
N GLY A 76 -11.17 19.05 3.96
CA GLY A 76 -10.14 18.16 3.42
C GLY A 76 -10.69 17.18 2.38
N TRP A 77 -10.04 16.02 2.25
CA TRP A 77 -10.46 14.95 1.34
C TRP A 77 -11.39 13.97 2.02
N HIS A 78 -12.31 13.36 1.27
CA HIS A 78 -13.08 12.21 1.75
C HIS A 78 -12.15 11.06 2.15
N THR A 79 -12.42 10.44 3.31
CA THR A 79 -11.60 9.36 3.87
C THR A 79 -12.44 8.12 4.22
N GLY A 80 -11.79 7.05 4.68
CA GLY A 80 -12.49 5.81 5.02
C GLY A 80 -13.10 5.16 3.78
N VAL A 81 -14.35 4.72 3.88
CA VAL A 81 -15.08 4.07 2.77
C VAL A 81 -15.66 5.08 1.77
N GLU A 82 -15.79 6.35 2.14
CA GLU A 82 -16.53 7.35 1.34
C GLU A 82 -15.86 7.65 -0.01
N TRP A 83 -14.53 7.57 -0.09
CA TRP A 83 -13.83 7.76 -1.37
C TRP A 83 -14.04 6.59 -2.34
N VAL A 84 -14.50 5.43 -1.85
CA VAL A 84 -14.66 4.22 -2.65
C VAL A 84 -16.03 4.23 -3.32
N ASN A 85 -16.02 4.37 -4.65
CA ASN A 85 -17.18 4.25 -5.50
C ASN A 85 -16.80 3.48 -6.77
N THR A 86 -17.76 3.20 -7.66
CA THR A 86 -17.52 2.41 -8.87
C THR A 86 -16.39 2.99 -9.73
N ALA A 87 -16.30 4.31 -9.87
CA ALA A 87 -15.26 4.95 -10.67
C ALA A 87 -13.88 4.86 -10.00
N SER A 88 -13.78 5.22 -8.72
CA SER A 88 -12.51 5.18 -7.98
C SER A 88 -12.00 3.75 -7.79
N LEU A 89 -12.89 2.76 -7.66
CA LEU A 89 -12.53 1.35 -7.58
C LEU A 89 -11.90 0.83 -8.88
N VAL A 90 -12.45 1.18 -10.04
CA VAL A 90 -11.85 0.81 -11.34
C VAL A 90 -10.47 1.44 -11.50
N LYS A 91 -10.31 2.72 -11.14
CA LYS A 91 -9.01 3.39 -11.16
C LYS A 91 -8.01 2.73 -10.21
N ARG A 92 -8.48 2.34 -9.02
CA ARG A 92 -7.69 1.62 -8.03
C ARG A 92 -7.14 0.31 -8.59
N VAL A 93 -7.99 -0.52 -9.19
CA VAL A 93 -7.59 -1.81 -9.77
C VAL A 93 -6.63 -1.59 -10.95
N ASN A 94 -6.98 -0.69 -11.87
CA ASN A 94 -6.16 -0.45 -13.06
C ASN A 94 -4.76 0.06 -12.72
N PHE A 95 -4.63 0.94 -11.73
CA PHE A 95 -3.33 1.40 -11.28
C PHE A 95 -2.49 0.24 -10.71
N ALA A 96 -3.08 -0.58 -9.84
CA ALA A 96 -2.39 -1.74 -9.28
C ALA A 96 -1.95 -2.73 -10.36
N VAL A 97 -2.85 -3.08 -11.29
CA VAL A 97 -2.54 -3.96 -12.42
C VAL A 97 -1.41 -3.37 -13.27
N GLY A 98 -1.44 -2.07 -13.58
CA GLY A 98 -0.38 -1.44 -14.39
C GLY A 98 0.99 -1.41 -13.70
N GLN A 99 1.05 -1.42 -12.36
CA GLN A 99 2.32 -1.53 -11.65
C GLN A 99 2.82 -2.97 -11.58
N PHE A 100 1.95 -3.92 -11.26
CA PHE A 100 2.34 -5.33 -11.06
C PHE A 100 2.46 -6.14 -12.36
N SER A 101 1.87 -5.69 -13.47
CA SER A 101 2.03 -6.36 -14.78
C SER A 101 3.39 -6.11 -15.42
N ASP A 102 4.11 -5.09 -14.96
CA ASP A 102 5.43 -4.73 -15.46
C ASP A 102 6.52 -5.53 -14.76
N THR A 103 6.91 -6.64 -15.38
CA THR A 103 7.93 -7.57 -14.86
C THR A 103 9.35 -7.01 -14.91
N THR A 104 9.56 -5.84 -15.55
CA THR A 104 10.86 -5.17 -15.54
C THR A 104 11.11 -4.43 -14.22
N LYS A 105 10.07 -4.16 -13.43
CA LYS A 105 10.23 -3.51 -12.13
C LYS A 105 10.89 -4.46 -11.13
N PRO A 106 11.86 -3.97 -10.33
CA PRO A 106 12.66 -4.81 -9.45
C PRO A 106 11.82 -5.48 -8.34
N GLY A 107 10.81 -4.79 -7.82
CA GLY A 107 9.90 -5.36 -6.83
C GLY A 107 9.10 -6.51 -7.42
N VAL A 108 8.46 -6.31 -8.58
CA VAL A 108 7.71 -7.36 -9.28
C VAL A 108 8.59 -8.57 -9.61
N ASN A 109 9.77 -8.33 -10.17
CA ASN A 109 10.73 -9.39 -10.47
C ASN A 109 11.12 -10.19 -9.22
N SER A 110 11.40 -9.50 -8.10
CA SER A 110 11.72 -10.17 -6.83
C SER A 110 10.56 -11.01 -6.28
N MET A 111 9.30 -10.60 -6.51
CA MET A 111 8.13 -11.39 -6.11
C MET A 111 8.03 -12.66 -6.94
N ILE A 112 8.22 -12.54 -8.26
CA ILE A 112 8.22 -13.68 -9.19
C ILE A 112 9.32 -14.68 -8.79
N ASP A 113 10.54 -14.21 -8.53
CA ASP A 113 11.66 -15.06 -8.14
C ASP A 113 11.38 -15.78 -6.81
N ARG A 114 10.77 -15.11 -5.84
CA ARG A 114 10.37 -15.73 -4.56
C ARG A 114 9.34 -16.84 -4.75
N ILE A 115 8.33 -16.64 -5.61
CA ILE A 115 7.32 -17.66 -5.92
C ILE A 115 7.93 -18.81 -6.72
N ALA A 116 8.81 -18.52 -7.69
CA ALA A 116 9.49 -19.55 -8.47
C ALA A 116 10.40 -20.42 -7.59
N SER A 117 11.01 -19.84 -6.55
CA SER A 117 11.92 -20.52 -5.63
C SER A 117 11.22 -21.44 -4.61
N SER A 118 9.91 -21.30 -4.38
CA SER A 118 9.19 -22.11 -3.39
C SER A 118 8.80 -23.52 -3.85
N ASN A 119 9.30 -23.98 -5.01
CA ASN A 119 9.19 -25.33 -5.61
C ASN A 119 7.78 -25.80 -6.09
N GLY A 120 7.74 -26.19 -7.38
CA GLY A 120 7.08 -27.40 -7.91
C GLY A 120 5.56 -27.43 -8.09
N ASN A 121 5.09 -27.19 -9.33
CA ASN A 121 3.71 -27.36 -9.80
C ASN A 121 2.64 -26.74 -8.88
N LEU A 122 2.71 -25.42 -8.72
CA LEU A 122 1.70 -24.63 -8.02
C LEU A 122 0.33 -24.83 -8.68
N SER A 123 -0.67 -25.22 -7.90
CA SER A 123 -2.04 -25.08 -8.36
C SER A 123 -2.39 -23.58 -8.49
N PRO A 124 -3.46 -23.24 -9.24
CA PRO A 124 -3.94 -21.85 -9.28
C PRO A 124 -4.19 -21.25 -7.88
N ASP A 125 -4.67 -22.05 -6.94
CA ASP A 125 -4.97 -21.61 -5.57
C ASP A 125 -3.69 -21.35 -4.77
N ASP A 126 -2.69 -22.25 -4.87
CA ASP A 126 -1.39 -22.09 -4.21
C ASP A 126 -0.64 -20.84 -4.73
N LEU A 127 -0.82 -20.53 -6.02
CA LEU A 127 -0.26 -19.34 -6.63
C LEU A 127 -0.89 -18.06 -6.05
N VAL A 128 -2.21 -18.04 -5.87
CA VAL A 128 -2.91 -16.91 -5.24
C VAL A 128 -2.46 -16.71 -3.80
N GLU A 129 -2.38 -17.78 -3.00
CA GLU A 129 -1.89 -17.72 -1.61
C GLU A 129 -0.44 -17.20 -1.53
N SER A 130 0.44 -17.70 -2.41
CA SER A 130 1.83 -17.23 -2.48
C SER A 130 1.91 -15.73 -2.81
N CYS A 131 1.02 -15.22 -3.66
CA CYS A 131 0.96 -13.79 -3.98
C CYS A 131 0.46 -12.96 -2.79
N LEU A 132 -0.51 -13.47 -2.04
CA LEU A 132 -1.04 -12.82 -0.83
C LEU A 132 0.02 -12.73 0.25
N ASP A 133 0.74 -13.83 0.52
CA ASP A 133 1.82 -13.86 1.51
C ASP A 133 2.93 -12.85 1.21
N ILE A 134 3.24 -12.63 -0.07
CA ILE A 134 4.27 -11.69 -0.49
C ILE A 134 3.80 -10.24 -0.39
N LEU A 135 2.57 -9.94 -0.84
CA LEU A 135 2.03 -8.57 -0.87
C LEU A 135 1.55 -8.08 0.50
N GLY A 136 1.30 -9.01 1.42
CA GLY A 136 0.90 -8.76 2.79
C GLY A 136 -0.09 -9.84 3.20
N PRO A 137 0.24 -10.69 4.19
CA PRO A 137 -0.58 -11.85 4.53
C PRO A 137 -2.00 -11.41 4.88
N MET A 138 -2.93 -11.75 4.01
CA MET A 138 -4.36 -11.51 4.17
C MET A 138 -5.08 -12.82 3.92
N SER A 139 -5.85 -13.27 4.89
CA SER A 139 -6.75 -14.40 4.69
C SER A 139 -7.96 -13.93 3.88
N VAL A 140 -8.13 -14.45 2.67
CA VAL A 140 -9.32 -14.27 1.84
C VAL A 140 -10.07 -15.58 1.78
N SER A 141 -11.40 -15.53 1.96
CA SER A 141 -12.30 -16.70 1.90
C SER A 141 -13.15 -16.68 0.65
#